data_AF-A0A3N5G151-F1
#
_entry.id   AF-A0A3N5G151-F1
#
_cell.length_a   1.000
_cell.length_b   1.000
_cell.length_c   1.000
_cell.angle_alpha   90.00
_cell.angle_beta   90.00
_cell.angle_gamma   90.00
#
_symmetry.space_group_name_H-M   'P 1'
#
loop_
_entity.id
_entity.type
_entity.pdbx_description
1 polymer ?
#
loop_
_entity_poly.entity_id
_entity_poly.type
_entity_poly.pdbx_seq_one_letter_code
_entity_poly.pdbx_strand_id
1 'polypeptide(L)'
;MVENLKKLDNDPLAHLQEPVFARHAQAGGCFTIIGPIQICWKVEGSRIKVCLVLAGVEVVCQYIDTSNPCVSLEGNVICAKASIKVCLEDRCLTFEATACYRDFPCLGLPWQCVSDKGNIVCF
;
A
#
# COMPACT_ATOMS: atom_id res chain seq x y z
N MET A 1 12.11 -35.62 -54.85
CA MET A 1 11.13 -36.08 -53.84
C MET A 1 11.68 -35.58 -52.50
N VAL A 2 11.21 -34.43 -51.99
CA VAL A 2 10.05 -34.31 -51.07
C VAL A 2 10.42 -34.99 -49.74
N GLU A 3 10.39 -34.41 -48.54
CA GLU A 3 10.07 -33.10 -47.98
C GLU A 3 10.42 -33.19 -46.46
N ASN A 4 10.66 -32.04 -45.83
CA ASN A 4 10.27 -31.69 -44.45
C ASN A 4 10.54 -32.62 -43.25
N LEU A 5 11.27 -32.07 -42.26
CA LEU A 5 10.77 -31.84 -40.88
C LEU A 5 11.87 -31.06 -40.12
N LYS A 6 11.83 -29.71 -40.21
CA LYS A 6 11.38 -28.79 -39.16
C LYS A 6 12.15 -28.90 -37.82
N LYS A 7 13.07 -27.93 -37.68
CA LYS A 7 13.51 -27.24 -36.47
C LYS A 7 12.81 -27.68 -35.17
N LEU A 8 13.54 -28.35 -34.28
CA LEU A 8 13.29 -28.26 -32.84
C LEU A 8 14.10 -27.07 -32.31
N ASP A 9 13.49 -25.89 -32.42
CA ASP A 9 13.85 -24.73 -31.60
C ASP A 9 13.11 -24.94 -30.27
N ASN A 10 13.76 -25.62 -29.33
CA ASN A 10 13.30 -25.73 -27.95
C ASN A 10 14.22 -24.87 -27.11
N ASP A 11 13.97 -23.57 -27.14
CA ASP A 11 14.50 -22.62 -26.18
C ASP A 11 13.82 -22.88 -24.82
N PRO A 12 14.56 -23.33 -23.78
CA PRO A 12 13.98 -23.67 -22.48
C PRO A 12 13.55 -22.43 -21.66
N LEU A 13 13.65 -21.20 -22.19
CA LEU A 13 13.21 -19.98 -21.51
C LEU A 13 11.80 -19.54 -21.88
N ALA A 14 11.14 -20.16 -22.87
CA ALA A 14 9.77 -19.81 -23.27
C ALA A 14 8.72 -20.02 -22.14
N HIS A 15 9.03 -20.85 -21.13
CA HIS A 15 8.15 -21.08 -19.98
C HIS A 15 8.36 -20.12 -18.79
N LEU A 16 9.41 -19.29 -18.82
CA LEU A 16 9.63 -18.25 -17.81
C LEU A 16 8.93 -16.92 -18.16
N GLN A 17 8.21 -16.90 -19.29
CA GLN A 17 7.49 -15.77 -19.82
C GLN A 17 5.97 -15.85 -19.56
N GLU A 18 5.54 -16.63 -18.57
CA GLU A 18 4.23 -16.41 -17.94
C GLU A 18 4.34 -15.29 -16.89
N PRO A 19 3.42 -14.33 -16.92
CA PRO A 19 3.78 -12.93 -17.03
C PRO A 19 4.17 -12.37 -15.67
N VAL A 20 5.29 -11.64 -15.62
CA VAL A 20 5.62 -10.72 -14.52
C VAL A 20 4.44 -9.79 -14.21
N PHE A 21 3.60 -9.51 -15.22
CA PHE A 21 2.31 -8.80 -15.09
C PHE A 21 1.27 -9.49 -14.19
N ALA A 22 1.19 -10.83 -14.12
CA ALA A 22 0.23 -11.53 -13.25
C ALA A 22 0.64 -11.53 -11.77
N ARG A 23 1.92 -11.31 -11.44
CA ARG A 23 2.34 -11.08 -10.05
C ARG A 23 2.04 -9.65 -9.57
N HIS A 24 1.84 -8.71 -10.48
CA HIS A 24 1.46 -7.32 -10.17
C HIS A 24 -0.06 -7.13 -10.00
N ALA A 25 -0.87 -8.14 -10.31
CA ALA A 25 -2.31 -8.16 -10.01
C ALA A 25 -2.61 -8.24 -8.48
N GLN A 26 -1.58 -8.39 -7.65
CA GLN A 26 -1.63 -8.30 -6.18
C GLN A 26 -0.69 -7.20 -5.66
N ALA A 27 -0.58 -6.06 -6.36
CA ALA A 27 0.16 -4.92 -5.85
C ALA A 27 -0.55 -4.39 -4.59
N GLY A 28 0.01 -4.72 -3.43
CA GLY A 28 -0.42 -4.23 -2.13
C GLY A 28 0.71 -4.35 -1.13
N GLY A 29 0.66 -3.54 -0.08
CA GLY A 29 1.69 -3.49 0.93
C GLY A 29 1.27 -2.61 2.10
N CYS A 30 2.08 -2.60 3.15
CA CYS A 30 1.88 -1.73 4.30
C CYS A 30 3.13 -0.90 4.54
N PHE A 31 2.93 0.38 4.80
CA PHE A 31 3.97 1.34 5.15
C PHE A 31 3.78 1.76 6.61
N THR A 32 4.81 1.57 7.43
CA THR A 32 4.79 2.02 8.83
C THR A 32 5.18 3.48 8.90
N ILE A 33 4.32 4.32 9.48
CA ILE A 33 4.64 5.73 9.74
C ILE A 33 5.51 5.81 11.00
N ILE A 34 4.97 5.34 12.12
CA ILE A 34 5.65 5.33 13.42
C ILE A 34 5.03 4.30 14.35
N GLY A 35 5.87 3.58 15.09
CA GLY A 35 5.43 2.60 16.08
C GLY A 35 4.38 1.64 15.50
N PRO A 36 3.21 1.48 16.15
CA PRO A 36 2.15 0.56 15.70
C PRO A 36 1.20 1.16 14.63
N ILE A 37 1.56 2.29 14.00
CA ILE A 37 0.69 3.03 13.08
C ILE A 37 1.16 2.80 11.64
N GLN A 38 0.28 2.25 10.80
CA GLN A 38 0.60 1.86 9.44
C GLN A 38 -0.49 2.30 8.44
N ILE A 39 -0.09 2.52 7.20
CA ILE A 39 -0.97 2.67 6.04
C ILE A 39 -0.82 1.42 5.18
N CYS A 40 -1.89 0.66 5.00
CA CYS A 40 -1.92 -0.46 4.08
C CYS A 40 -2.64 -0.06 2.80
N TRP A 41 -2.17 -0.55 1.65
CA TRP A 41 -2.77 -0.30 0.35
C TRP A 41 -2.86 -1.58 -0.47
N LYS A 42 -3.83 -1.62 -1.37
CA LYS A 42 -4.03 -2.73 -2.30
C LYS A 42 -4.74 -2.25 -3.56
N VAL A 43 -4.21 -2.61 -4.72
CA VAL A 43 -4.84 -2.35 -6.01
C VAL A 43 -5.97 -3.35 -6.22
N GLU A 44 -7.17 -2.85 -6.49
CA GLU A 44 -8.38 -3.64 -6.76
C GLU A 44 -9.02 -3.13 -8.06
N GLY A 45 -8.64 -3.74 -9.18
CA GLY A 45 -9.06 -3.29 -10.51
C GLY A 45 -8.46 -1.93 -10.86
N SER A 46 -9.32 -0.92 -11.08
CA SER A 46 -8.92 0.46 -11.37
C SER A 46 -8.83 1.37 -10.14
N ARG A 47 -9.10 0.83 -8.94
CA ARG A 47 -9.08 1.58 -7.68
C ARG A 47 -7.99 1.07 -6.77
N ILE A 48 -7.53 1.92 -5.86
CA ILE A 48 -6.59 1.55 -4.81
C ILE A 48 -7.30 1.68 -3.48
N LYS A 49 -7.49 0.55 -2.79
CA LYS A 49 -7.97 0.54 -1.41
C LYS A 49 -6.81 0.95 -0.51
N VAL A 50 -7.02 1.95 0.35
CA VAL A 50 -6.06 2.38 1.37
C VAL A 50 -6.72 2.28 2.74
N CYS A 51 -5.99 1.77 3.72
CA CYS A 51 -6.48 1.52 5.07
C CYS A 51 -5.49 2.07 6.10
N LEU A 52 -6.02 2.73 7.13
CA LEU A 52 -5.27 3.05 8.33
C LEU A 52 -5.35 1.87 9.29
N VAL A 53 -4.18 1.39 9.72
CA VAL A 53 -4.03 0.32 10.69
C VAL A 53 -3.38 0.89 11.95
N LEU A 54 -4.05 0.71 13.08
CA LEU A 54 -3.56 1.12 14.40
C LEU A 54 -3.43 -0.12 15.28
N ALA A 55 -2.21 -0.42 15.73
CA ALA A 55 -1.92 -1.58 16.58
C ALA A 55 -2.47 -2.91 16.01
N GLY A 56 -2.29 -3.11 14.70
CA GLY A 56 -2.72 -4.32 14.00
C GLY A 56 -4.21 -4.38 13.64
N VAL A 57 -4.98 -3.31 13.89
CA VAL A 57 -6.40 -3.24 13.58
C VAL A 57 -6.67 -2.22 12.48
N GLU A 58 -7.33 -2.63 11.40
CA GLU A 58 -7.88 -1.71 10.39
C GLU A 58 -8.98 -0.86 11.03
N VAL A 59 -8.75 0.45 11.13
CA VAL A 59 -9.71 1.38 11.74
C VAL A 59 -10.57 2.11 10.72
N VAL A 60 -10.00 2.42 9.55
CA VAL A 60 -10.72 3.06 8.44
C VAL A 60 -10.07 2.67 7.12
N CYS A 61 -10.89 2.45 6.10
CA CYS A 61 -10.45 2.20 4.74
C CYS A 61 -11.23 3.07 3.76
N GLN A 62 -10.55 3.54 2.72
CA GLN A 62 -11.12 4.32 1.63
C GLN A 62 -10.58 3.83 0.28
N TYR A 63 -11.22 4.24 -0.81
CA TYR A 63 -10.75 3.97 -2.15
C TYR A 63 -10.27 5.26 -2.82
N ILE A 64 -9.13 5.17 -3.49
CA ILE A 64 -8.56 6.20 -4.33
C ILE A 64 -8.72 5.76 -5.78
N ASP A 65 -9.15 6.68 -6.64
CA ASP A 65 -9.20 6.49 -8.09
C ASP A 65 -8.91 7.81 -8.80
N THR A 66 -8.93 7.81 -10.14
CA THR A 66 -8.64 9.01 -10.94
C THR A 66 -9.66 10.13 -10.74
N SER A 67 -10.86 9.84 -10.22
CA SER A 67 -11.90 10.85 -9.95
C SER A 67 -11.81 11.38 -8.53
N ASN A 68 -11.41 10.53 -7.58
CA ASN A 68 -11.13 10.90 -6.19
C ASN A 68 -9.67 10.56 -5.86
N PRO A 69 -8.72 11.40 -6.30
CA PRO A 69 -7.30 11.09 -6.17
C PRO A 69 -6.79 11.25 -4.74
N CYS A 70 -7.53 11.88 -3.84
CA CYS A 70 -7.13 12.10 -2.45
C CYS A 70 -8.23 11.67 -1.47
N VAL A 71 -7.82 11.02 -0.38
CA VAL A 71 -8.69 10.63 0.73
C VAL A 71 -8.03 10.93 2.06
N SER A 72 -8.84 11.26 3.06
CA SER A 72 -8.40 11.40 4.45
C SER A 72 -8.83 10.19 5.26
N LEU A 73 -7.89 9.64 6.03
CA LEU A 73 -8.05 8.51 6.92
C LEU A 73 -7.75 8.99 8.34
N GLU A 74 -8.74 8.92 9.22
CA GLU A 74 -8.59 9.29 10.62
C GLU A 74 -9.06 8.16 11.52
N GLY A 75 -8.35 7.92 12.61
CA GLY A 75 -8.73 6.90 13.56
C GLY A 75 -7.98 7.02 14.88
N ASN A 76 -8.57 6.44 15.92
CA ASN A 76 -7.97 6.37 17.24
C ASN A 76 -8.29 5.05 17.93
N VAL A 77 -7.30 4.52 18.64
CA VAL A 77 -7.38 3.42 19.59
C VAL A 77 -6.74 3.88 20.91
N ILE A 78 -6.76 3.03 21.95
CA ILE A 78 -6.33 3.39 23.31
C ILE A 78 -4.92 4.01 23.35
N CYS A 79 -3.99 3.47 22.55
CA CYS A 79 -2.57 3.81 22.58
C CYS A 79 -2.07 4.55 21.34
N ALA A 80 -2.91 4.75 20.33
CA ALA A 80 -2.49 5.28 19.04
C ALA A 80 -3.63 6.06 18.38
N LYS A 81 -3.31 7.16 17.73
CA LYS A 81 -4.23 7.91 16.88
C LYS A 81 -3.48 8.47 15.69
N ALA A 82 -4.14 8.58 14.56
CA ALA A 82 -3.55 9.16 13.37
C ALA A 82 -4.60 9.88 12.53
N SER A 83 -4.15 10.94 11.84
CA SER A 83 -4.86 11.59 10.74
C SER A 83 -3.90 11.63 9.56
N ILE A 84 -4.33 11.06 8.44
CA ILE A 84 -3.50 10.79 7.28
C ILE A 84 -4.27 11.19 6.04
N LYS A 85 -3.68 12.03 5.20
CA LYS A 85 -4.15 12.30 3.85
C LYS A 85 -3.31 11.48 2.89
N VAL A 86 -3.95 10.66 2.07
CA VAL A 86 -3.29 9.87 1.02
C VAL A 86 -3.78 10.36 -0.33
N CYS A 87 -2.87 10.63 -1.24
CA CYS A 87 -3.16 11.11 -2.59
C CYS A 87 -2.48 10.25 -3.65
N LEU A 88 -3.07 10.17 -4.85
CA LEU A 88 -2.48 9.59 -6.04
C LEU A 88 -2.04 10.72 -6.97
N GLU A 89 -0.74 10.98 -7.02
CA GLU A 89 -0.10 12.06 -7.78
C GLU A 89 0.99 11.46 -8.68
N ASP A 90 0.97 11.76 -9.99
CA ASP A 90 1.98 11.28 -10.95
C ASP A 90 2.24 9.76 -10.92
N ARG A 91 1.18 8.96 -10.69
CA ARG A 91 1.22 7.50 -10.49
C ARG A 91 1.95 7.06 -9.21
N CYS A 92 2.14 7.95 -8.26
CA CYS A 92 2.65 7.66 -6.92
C CYS A 92 1.55 7.87 -5.87
N LEU A 93 1.45 6.93 -4.93
CA LEU A 93 0.70 7.14 -3.70
C LEU A 93 1.57 7.97 -2.74
N THR A 94 1.15 9.20 -2.49
CA THR A 94 1.78 10.13 -1.55
C THR A 94 0.96 10.19 -0.26
N PHE A 95 1.62 10.49 0.85
CA PHE A 95 0.96 10.66 2.13
C PHE A 95 1.45 11.90 2.86
N GLU A 96 0.54 12.49 3.63
CA GLU A 96 0.83 13.49 4.66
C GLU A 96 0.11 13.04 5.92
N ALA A 97 0.87 12.72 6.96
CA ALA A 97 0.37 12.08 8.16
C ALA A 97 0.77 12.86 9.41
N THR A 98 -0.14 12.90 10.38
CA THR A 98 0.18 13.18 11.78
C THR A 98 -0.26 11.99 12.61
N ALA A 99 0.70 11.35 13.27
CA ALA A 99 0.51 10.13 14.02
C ALA A 99 0.99 10.34 15.46
N CYS A 100 0.20 9.92 16.44
CA CYS A 100 0.54 9.99 17.85
C CYS A 100 0.40 8.62 18.49
N TYR A 101 1.37 8.24 19.31
CA TYR A 101 1.34 7.00 20.07
C TYR A 101 1.77 7.22 21.52
N ARG A 102 1.48 6.23 22.37
CA ARG A 102 1.98 6.12 23.73
C ARG A 102 2.62 4.75 23.90
N ASP A 103 3.73 4.71 24.62
CA ASP A 103 4.33 3.45 25.02
C ASP A 103 3.38 2.65 25.92
N PHE A 104 3.53 1.33 25.94
CA PHE A 104 2.74 0.49 26.81
C PHE A 104 3.37 0.43 28.21
N PRO A 105 2.60 0.63 29.30
CA PRO A 105 1.15 0.87 29.38
C PRO A 105 0.74 2.32 29.07
N CYS A 106 -0.31 2.49 28.26
CA CYS A 106 -0.64 3.76 27.58
C CYS A 106 -1.42 4.78 28.43
N LEU A 107 -1.78 4.43 29.66
CA LEU A 107 -2.53 5.28 30.57
C LEU A 107 -1.58 6.16 31.37
N GLY A 108 -1.84 7.47 31.39
CA GLY A 108 -1.02 8.44 32.14
C GLY A 108 0.29 8.87 31.47
N LEU A 109 0.70 8.23 30.37
CA LEU A 109 1.88 8.64 29.60
C LEU A 109 1.57 9.78 28.62
N PRO A 110 2.55 10.68 28.37
CA PRO A 110 2.39 11.74 27.37
C PRO A 110 2.29 11.15 25.96
N TRP A 111 1.54 11.82 25.09
CA TRP A 111 1.52 11.47 23.66
C TRP A 111 2.85 11.85 23.00
N GLN A 112 3.41 10.93 22.24
CA GLN A 112 4.50 11.21 21.31
C GLN A 112 3.90 11.32 19.91
N CYS A 113 3.98 12.52 19.32
CA CYS A 113 3.40 12.81 18.01
C CYS A 113 4.50 13.11 17.00
N VAL A 114 4.36 12.59 15.79
CA VAL A 114 5.22 12.87 14.65
C VAL A 114 4.33 13.20 13.45
N SER A 115 4.75 14.22 12.71
CA SER A 115 4.16 14.54 11.42
C SER A 115 5.21 14.25 10.34
N ASP A 116 4.80 13.54 9.31
CA ASP A 116 5.68 13.15 8.21
C ASP A 116 4.92 13.17 6.87
N LYS A 117 5.66 13.29 5.79
CA LYS A 117 5.12 13.25 4.43
C LYS A 117 6.09 12.58 3.47
N GLY A 118 5.56 11.88 2.50
CA GLY A 118 6.40 11.20 1.50
C GLY A 118 5.61 10.33 0.54
N ASN A 119 6.32 9.41 -0.10
CA ASN A 119 5.75 8.49 -1.07
C ASN A 119 5.67 7.09 -0.44
N ILE A 120 4.51 6.45 -0.55
CA ILE A 120 4.28 5.06 -0.17
C ILE A 120 4.81 4.13 -1.25
N VAL A 121 4.36 4.33 -2.49
CA VAL A 121 4.70 3.49 -3.66
C VAL A 121 4.42 4.26 -4.95
N CYS A 122 5.11 3.91 -6.03
CA CYS A 122 4.87 4.41 -7.38
C CYS A 122 4.65 3.27 -8.39
N PHE A 123 3.83 3.51 -9.41
CA PHE A 123 3.41 2.54 -10.43
C PHE A 123 3.88 2.92 -11.85
#